data_AF-A0A5R9A2Z4-F1
#
_entry.id   AF-A0A5R9A2Z4-F1
#
_cell.length_a   1.000
_cell.length_b   1.000
_cell.length_c   1.000
_cell.angle_alpha   90.00
_cell.angle_beta   90.00
_cell.angle_gamma   90.00
#
_symmetry.space_group_name_H-M   'P 1'
#
loop_
_entity.id
_entity.type
_entity.pdbx_description
1 polymer ?
#
loop_
_entity_poly.entity_id
_entity_poly.type
_entity_poly.pdbx_seq_one_letter_code
_entity_poly.pdbx_strand_id
1 'polypeptide(L)'
;MRYRYILGVLLLVFHSCIAQKASTQTFQMSTSQLKASSVFFDAKTTIEFDFNFPDAIIRYALNGSVVNESSKEYTAPLVLTESSLITAKVFHPHYLESDPVQLEVLKISKKKPIKNIVITPSPNERYPGLGPLGLGDLIKGGKQFSSDSQWMGFQTDSITALITLNDAIQVSTIVVSLLTSQSSWIFAPAEIKIFYKGKLIGASSYPKSTASNARNDSFFSVPVAMGVYGQLEVVIYPLNEIPEWHQGKGTRPWFFMDEIIIQ
;
A
#
# COMPACT_ATOMS: atom_id res chain seq x y z
N MET A 1 -52.79 61.61 57.26
CA MET A 1 -51.45 62.15 56.92
C MET A 1 -50.46 61.00 56.86
N ARG A 2 -49.71 60.88 55.74
CA ARG A 2 -48.48 60.07 55.53
C ARG A 2 -48.67 58.54 55.50
N TYR A 3 -48.94 57.91 54.36
CA TYR A 3 -48.01 57.51 53.28
C TYR A 3 -46.69 56.88 53.76
N ARG A 4 -46.50 55.59 53.51
CA ARG A 4 -45.54 55.10 52.50
C ARG A 4 -45.60 53.58 52.31
N TYR A 5 -45.89 53.20 51.07
CA TYR A 5 -45.89 51.85 50.54
C TYR A 5 -44.46 51.30 50.46
N ILE A 6 -44.24 50.09 50.98
CA ILE A 6 -43.01 49.34 50.77
C ILE A 6 -43.17 48.57 49.46
N LEU A 7 -42.60 49.11 48.39
CA LEU A 7 -42.54 48.48 47.08
C LEU A 7 -41.37 47.47 47.10
N GLY A 8 -41.69 46.18 47.13
CA GLY A 8 -40.71 45.10 47.01
C GLY A 8 -40.16 45.05 45.59
N VAL A 9 -38.87 45.34 45.42
CA VAL A 9 -38.16 45.14 44.15
C VAL A 9 -37.65 43.70 44.15
N LEU A 10 -38.37 42.81 43.46
CA LEU A 10 -37.92 41.45 43.16
C LEU A 10 -36.95 41.55 41.96
N LEU A 11 -35.66 41.58 42.24
CA LEU A 11 -34.61 41.65 41.23
C LEU A 11 -34.40 40.25 40.63
N LEU A 12 -35.13 39.94 39.55
CA LEU A 12 -34.91 38.74 38.74
C LEU A 12 -33.60 38.91 37.95
N VAL A 13 -32.51 38.41 38.52
CA VAL A 13 -31.24 38.27 37.80
C VAL A 13 -31.37 37.09 36.83
N PHE A 14 -31.82 37.36 35.61
CA PHE A 14 -31.63 36.45 34.50
C PHE A 14 -30.12 36.33 34.26
N HIS A 15 -29.52 35.30 34.82
CA HIS A 15 -28.20 34.84 34.38
C HIS A 15 -28.39 34.28 32.98
N SER A 16 -28.19 35.13 31.98
CA SER A 16 -27.94 34.71 30.61
C SER A 16 -26.75 33.78 30.65
N CYS A 17 -27.01 32.47 30.68
CA CYS A 17 -26.00 31.46 30.42
C CYS A 17 -25.58 31.66 28.98
N ILE A 18 -24.52 32.46 28.76
CA ILE A 18 -23.81 32.49 27.50
C ILE A 18 -23.25 31.08 27.36
N ALA A 19 -23.96 30.22 26.63
CA ALA A 19 -23.44 28.95 26.18
C ALA A 19 -22.21 29.29 25.32
N GLN A 20 -21.06 29.30 25.96
CA GLN A 20 -19.77 29.33 25.31
C GLN A 20 -19.82 28.15 24.34
N LYS A 21 -19.88 28.42 23.03
CA LYS A 21 -19.76 27.37 22.01
C LYS A 21 -18.40 26.74 22.22
N ALA A 22 -18.37 25.68 23.03
CA ALA A 22 -17.24 24.77 23.08
C ALA A 22 -17.05 24.32 21.62
N SER A 23 -15.86 24.56 21.08
CA SER A 23 -15.45 23.90 19.86
C SER A 23 -15.58 22.40 20.13
N THR A 24 -16.59 21.75 19.57
CA THR A 24 -16.69 20.29 19.59
C THR A 24 -15.53 19.77 18.79
N GLN A 25 -14.42 19.46 19.46
CA GLN A 25 -13.34 18.71 18.86
C GLN A 25 -13.92 17.36 18.42
N THR A 26 -14.03 17.18 17.11
CA THR A 26 -14.41 15.90 16.52
C THR A 26 -13.18 15.01 16.54
N PHE A 27 -13.25 13.91 17.28
CA PHE A 27 -12.18 12.91 17.29
C PHE A 27 -12.38 11.94 16.13
N GLN A 28 -11.29 11.59 15.46
CA GLN A 28 -11.26 10.61 14.38
C GLN A 28 -10.77 9.26 14.91
N MET A 29 -11.40 8.18 14.47
CA MET A 29 -11.00 6.82 14.77
C MET A 29 -9.61 6.53 14.18
N SER A 30 -8.80 5.76 14.91
CA SER A 30 -7.58 5.18 14.34
C SER A 30 -7.91 4.02 13.39
N THR A 31 -6.95 3.67 12.53
CA THR A 31 -7.10 2.55 11.60
C THR A 31 -7.02 1.21 12.33
N SER A 32 -7.73 0.20 11.81
CA SER A 32 -7.57 -1.19 12.24
C SER A 32 -6.23 -1.77 11.84
N GLN A 33 -5.68 -2.68 12.66
CA GLN A 33 -4.56 -3.52 12.21
C GLN A 33 -5.08 -4.57 11.23
N LEU A 34 -4.62 -4.51 9.99
CA LEU A 34 -4.95 -5.45 8.92
C LEU A 34 -3.79 -6.44 8.73
N LYS A 35 -4.07 -7.74 8.87
CA LYS A 35 -3.10 -8.84 8.74
C LYS A 35 -3.58 -9.86 7.71
N ALA A 36 -2.65 -10.41 6.95
CA ALA A 36 -2.87 -11.59 6.12
C ALA A 36 -1.97 -12.73 6.62
N SER A 37 -2.46 -13.97 6.60
CA SER A 37 -1.64 -15.14 6.92
C SER A 37 -0.48 -15.32 5.92
N SER A 38 -0.68 -14.92 4.67
CA SER A 38 0.37 -14.74 3.67
C SER A 38 -0.05 -13.71 2.62
N VAL A 39 0.87 -12.83 2.22
CA VAL A 39 0.63 -11.89 1.11
C VAL A 39 0.74 -12.61 -0.23
N PHE A 40 1.71 -13.52 -0.38
CA PHE A 40 1.86 -14.38 -1.54
C PHE A 40 1.36 -15.78 -1.21
N PHE A 41 0.32 -16.27 -1.89
CA PHE A 41 -0.31 -17.54 -1.55
C PHE A 41 -0.66 -18.34 -2.81
N ASP A 42 -0.63 -19.67 -2.75
CA ASP A 42 -0.94 -20.54 -3.89
C ASP A 42 -2.39 -21.05 -3.87
N ALA A 43 -2.91 -21.37 -2.68
CA ALA A 43 -4.27 -21.89 -2.52
C ALA A 43 -5.21 -20.89 -1.86
N LYS A 44 -4.85 -20.41 -0.66
CA LYS A 44 -5.67 -19.46 0.10
C LYS A 44 -4.83 -18.62 1.06
N THR A 45 -5.36 -17.47 1.44
CA THR A 45 -4.88 -16.64 2.55
C THR A 45 -6.04 -16.22 3.45
N THR A 46 -5.77 -16.01 4.72
CA THR A 46 -6.76 -15.54 5.70
C THR A 46 -6.47 -14.08 6.06
N ILE A 47 -7.50 -13.24 5.99
CA ILE A 47 -7.43 -11.83 6.35
C ILE A 47 -8.11 -11.64 7.71
N GLU A 48 -7.39 -10.97 8.61
CA GLU A 48 -7.85 -10.64 9.95
C GLU A 48 -7.70 -9.14 10.20
N PHE A 49 -8.73 -8.55 10.81
CA PHE A 49 -8.68 -7.20 11.34
C PHE A 49 -8.70 -7.25 12.86
N ASP A 50 -7.82 -6.45 13.47
CA ASP A 50 -7.77 -6.27 14.91
C ASP A 50 -7.95 -4.78 15.24
N PHE A 51 -8.99 -4.50 16.01
CA PHE A 51 -9.31 -3.18 16.53
C PHE A 51 -10.21 -3.33 17.76
N ASN A 52 -9.73 -2.87 18.91
CA ASN A 52 -10.45 -3.02 20.18
C ASN A 52 -10.89 -1.65 20.70
N PHE A 53 -12.12 -1.27 20.37
CA PHE A 53 -12.77 -0.08 20.88
C PHE A 53 -14.29 -0.32 20.95
N PRO A 54 -14.98 0.02 22.06
CA PRO A 54 -16.42 -0.18 22.18
C PRO A 54 -17.19 0.46 21.03
N ASP A 55 -18.26 -0.20 20.58
CA ASP A 55 -19.16 0.24 19.50
C ASP A 55 -18.48 0.54 18.15
N ALA A 56 -17.18 0.21 17.99
CA ALA A 56 -16.48 0.35 16.73
C ALA A 56 -16.84 -0.80 15.77
N ILE A 57 -17.15 -0.43 14.53
CA ILE A 57 -17.52 -1.36 13.47
C ILE A 57 -16.48 -1.26 12.36
N ILE A 58 -15.88 -2.39 11.99
CA ILE A 58 -14.97 -2.45 10.85
C ILE A 58 -15.80 -2.81 9.61
N ARG A 59 -15.70 -1.99 8.56
CA ARG A 59 -16.27 -2.32 7.25
C ARG A 59 -15.17 -2.41 6.21
N TYR A 60 -15.39 -3.22 5.18
CA TYR A 60 -14.37 -3.53 4.18
C TYR A 60 -14.90 -3.75 2.77
N ALA A 61 -13.98 -3.70 1.81
CA ALA A 61 -14.12 -4.11 0.42
C ALA A 61 -12.91 -4.95 -0.01
N LEU A 62 -13.08 -5.87 -0.97
CA LEU A 62 -12.03 -6.80 -1.44
C LEU A 62 -11.47 -6.48 -2.83
N ASN A 63 -12.03 -5.47 -3.49
CA ASN A 63 -11.69 -5.06 -4.85
C ASN A 63 -11.17 -3.62 -4.92
N GLY A 64 -10.75 -3.05 -3.78
CA GLY A 64 -10.29 -1.67 -3.68
C GLY A 64 -11.39 -0.60 -3.70
N SER A 65 -12.68 -0.97 -3.75
CA SER A 65 -13.76 0.04 -3.75
C SER A 65 -13.77 0.87 -2.46
N VAL A 66 -14.30 2.10 -2.57
CA VAL A 66 -14.46 3.00 -1.41
C VAL A 66 -15.33 2.34 -0.34
N VAL A 67 -14.86 2.36 0.90
CA VAL A 67 -15.57 1.84 2.06
C VAL A 67 -16.40 2.96 2.71
N ASN A 68 -17.68 2.67 2.95
CA ASN A 68 -18.66 3.56 3.59
C ASN A 68 -19.59 2.75 4.50
N GLU A 69 -20.57 3.41 5.14
CA GLU A 69 -21.51 2.78 6.09
C GLU A 69 -22.36 1.63 5.52
N SER A 70 -22.51 1.54 4.19
CA SER A 70 -23.21 0.43 3.53
C SER A 70 -22.30 -0.74 3.15
N SER A 71 -20.98 -0.59 3.33
CA SER A 71 -20.00 -1.63 3.01
C SER A 71 -20.11 -2.82 3.97
N LYS A 72 -19.59 -3.97 3.54
CA LYS A 72 -19.70 -5.21 4.30
C LYS A 72 -19.01 -5.09 5.65
N GLU A 73 -19.72 -5.48 6.70
CA GLU A 73 -19.20 -5.53 8.06
C GLU A 73 -18.29 -6.75 8.25
N TYR A 74 -17.17 -6.53 8.94
CA TYR A 74 -16.27 -7.59 9.36
C TYR A 74 -16.71 -8.17 10.70
N THR A 75 -17.10 -9.44 10.71
CA THR A 75 -17.54 -10.15 11.92
C THR A 75 -16.70 -11.40 12.19
N ALA A 76 -15.91 -11.86 11.23
CA ALA A 76 -15.04 -13.04 11.32
C ALA A 76 -13.93 -13.01 10.26
N PRO A 77 -12.80 -13.72 10.47
CA PRO A 77 -11.71 -13.81 9.50
C PRO A 77 -12.18 -14.19 8.09
N LEU A 78 -11.56 -13.57 7.08
CA LEU A 78 -11.94 -13.76 5.66
C LEU A 78 -10.98 -14.71 4.98
N VAL A 79 -11.49 -15.76 4.34
CA VAL A 79 -10.67 -16.66 3.53
C VAL A 79 -10.74 -16.22 2.06
N LEU A 80 -9.59 -15.89 1.49
CA LEU A 80 -9.45 -15.48 0.09
C LEU A 80 -8.71 -16.56 -0.69
N THR A 81 -9.19 -16.85 -1.90
CA THR A 81 -8.58 -17.82 -2.82
C THR A 81 -8.05 -17.18 -4.10
N GLU A 82 -8.26 -15.87 -4.27
CA GLU A 82 -7.84 -15.08 -5.42
C GLU A 82 -7.16 -13.78 -4.97
N SER A 83 -6.31 -13.21 -5.82
CA SER A 83 -5.68 -11.91 -5.56
C SER A 83 -6.75 -10.86 -5.25
N SER A 84 -6.47 -9.98 -4.30
CA SER A 84 -7.47 -9.01 -3.81
C SER A 84 -6.78 -7.75 -3.29
N LEU A 85 -7.40 -6.60 -3.51
CA LEU A 85 -7.06 -5.35 -2.85
C LEU A 85 -8.08 -5.10 -1.74
N ILE A 86 -7.67 -5.38 -0.51
CA ILE A 86 -8.49 -5.19 0.67
C ILE A 86 -8.39 -3.73 1.10
N THR A 87 -9.54 -3.06 1.22
CA THR A 87 -9.67 -1.73 1.84
C THR A 87 -10.59 -1.85 3.05
N ALA A 88 -10.25 -1.23 4.18
CA ALA A 88 -11.12 -1.18 5.35
C ALA A 88 -11.08 0.17 6.08
N LYS A 89 -12.17 0.48 6.79
CA LYS A 89 -12.31 1.65 7.67
C LYS A 89 -13.01 1.26 8.95
N VAL A 90 -12.71 1.98 10.02
CA VAL A 90 -13.38 1.86 11.32
C VAL A 90 -14.44 2.96 11.44
N PHE A 91 -15.65 2.57 11.78
CA PHE A 91 -16.81 3.45 12.01
C PHE A 91 -17.19 3.42 13.48
N HIS A 92 -17.73 4.53 13.99
CA HIS A 92 -18.21 4.63 15.36
C HIS A 92 -19.35 5.66 15.46
N PRO A 93 -20.39 5.45 16.28
CA PRO A 93 -21.56 6.35 16.35
C PRO A 93 -21.26 7.80 16.76
N HIS A 94 -20.15 8.02 17.46
CA HIS A 94 -19.80 9.31 18.07
C HIS A 94 -18.48 9.92 17.58
N TYR A 95 -17.75 9.22 16.70
CA TYR A 95 -16.45 9.66 16.21
C TYR A 95 -16.43 9.67 14.68
N LEU A 96 -15.55 10.49 14.11
CA LEU A 96 -15.31 10.44 12.68
C LEU A 96 -14.65 9.10 12.33
N GLU A 97 -15.04 8.53 11.20
CA GLU A 97 -14.44 7.31 10.64
C GLU A 97 -12.92 7.43 10.47
N SER A 98 -12.23 6.29 10.57
CA SER A 98 -10.79 6.26 10.34
C SER A 98 -10.45 6.58 8.89
N ASP A 99 -9.19 6.96 8.65
CA ASP A 99 -8.62 6.85 7.32
C ASP A 99 -8.71 5.40 6.81
N PRO A 100 -8.68 5.14 5.49
CA PRO A 100 -8.65 3.78 4.98
C PRO A 100 -7.31 3.10 5.26
N VAL A 101 -7.36 1.82 5.62
CA VAL A 101 -6.20 0.92 5.57
C VAL A 101 -6.34 -0.01 4.38
N GLN A 102 -5.23 -0.26 3.67
CA GLN A 102 -5.19 -1.14 2.52
C GLN A 102 -4.14 -2.25 2.67
N LEU A 103 -4.43 -3.40 2.08
CA LEU A 103 -3.50 -4.51 1.88
C LEU A 103 -3.84 -5.20 0.57
N GLU A 104 -2.85 -5.37 -0.28
CA GLU A 104 -2.98 -6.20 -1.47
C GLU A 104 -2.40 -7.59 -1.19
N VAL A 105 -3.11 -8.64 -1.60
CA VAL A 105 -2.63 -10.03 -1.55
C VAL A 105 -2.63 -10.60 -2.97
N LEU A 106 -1.62 -11.41 -3.29
CA LEU A 106 -1.41 -11.95 -4.63
C LEU A 106 -1.40 -13.48 -4.60
N LYS A 107 -2.28 -14.08 -5.41
CA LYS A 107 -2.23 -15.50 -5.71
C LYS A 107 -1.09 -15.78 -6.68
N ILE A 108 -0.22 -16.73 -6.33
CA ILE A 108 0.89 -17.17 -7.19
C ILE A 108 0.53 -18.46 -7.93
N SER A 109 0.92 -18.56 -9.21
CA SER A 109 0.71 -19.76 -10.02
C SER A 109 1.78 -20.84 -9.80
N LYS A 110 2.99 -20.43 -9.37
CA LYS A 110 4.14 -21.30 -9.14
C LYS A 110 4.93 -20.86 -7.90
N LYS A 111 5.33 -21.82 -7.08
CA LYS A 111 6.19 -21.58 -5.91
C LYS A 111 7.66 -21.58 -6.33
N LYS A 112 8.37 -20.48 -6.03
CA LYS A 112 9.82 -20.31 -6.18
C LYS A 112 10.38 -20.84 -7.52
N PRO A 113 9.87 -20.37 -8.68
CA PRO A 113 10.35 -20.84 -9.99
C PRO A 113 11.75 -20.34 -10.35
N ILE A 114 12.26 -19.35 -9.62
CA ILE A 114 13.53 -18.68 -9.90
C ILE A 114 14.69 -19.50 -9.32
N LYS A 115 15.67 -19.80 -10.17
CA LYS A 115 16.93 -20.46 -9.81
C LYS A 115 18.01 -19.46 -9.43
N ASN A 116 18.12 -18.38 -10.19
CA ASN A 116 19.15 -17.36 -10.02
C ASN A 116 18.67 -16.01 -10.53
N ILE A 117 19.14 -14.94 -9.90
CA ILE A 117 18.94 -13.56 -10.34
C ILE A 117 20.28 -12.83 -10.33
N VAL A 118 20.60 -12.14 -11.41
CA VAL A 118 21.70 -11.18 -11.47
C VAL A 118 21.09 -9.79 -11.65
N ILE A 119 21.42 -8.87 -10.75
CA ILE A 119 20.91 -7.49 -10.75
C ILE A 119 22.05 -6.53 -11.11
N THR A 120 21.78 -5.61 -12.04
CA THR A 120 22.70 -4.54 -12.43
C THR A 120 21.94 -3.20 -12.55
N PRO A 121 22.41 -2.09 -11.95
CA PRO A 121 23.54 -2.01 -11.03
C PRO A 121 23.21 -2.66 -9.68
N SER A 122 24.22 -2.84 -8.82
CA SER A 122 23.98 -3.24 -7.43
C SER A 122 23.06 -2.25 -6.71
N PRO A 123 22.26 -2.72 -5.74
CA PRO A 123 21.43 -1.82 -4.93
C PRO A 123 22.28 -0.88 -4.09
N ASN A 124 21.66 0.18 -3.59
CA ASN A 124 22.32 1.12 -2.70
C ASN A 124 22.72 0.42 -1.40
N GLU A 125 23.92 0.72 -0.88
CA GLU A 125 24.48 0.09 0.32
C GLU A 125 23.61 0.26 1.58
N ARG A 126 22.78 1.32 1.63
CA ARG A 126 21.85 1.55 2.74
C ARG A 126 20.65 0.60 2.70
N TYR A 127 20.28 0.11 1.53
CA TYR A 127 19.12 -0.74 1.30
C TYR A 127 19.49 -1.91 0.38
N PRO A 128 20.40 -2.79 0.81
CA PRO A 128 20.93 -3.86 -0.04
C PRO A 128 19.92 -5.00 -0.28
N GLY A 129 18.80 -5.02 0.45
CA GLY A 129 17.90 -6.15 0.51
C GLY A 129 18.56 -7.41 1.11
N LEU A 130 17.97 -8.57 0.86
CA LEU A 130 18.59 -9.89 1.09
C LEU A 130 19.49 -10.35 -0.08
N GLY A 131 19.92 -9.41 -0.93
CA GLY A 131 20.57 -9.70 -2.21
C GLY A 131 19.58 -10.19 -3.29
N PRO A 132 20.08 -10.48 -4.52
CA PRO A 132 19.22 -10.78 -5.66
C PRO A 132 18.22 -11.93 -5.46
N LEU A 133 18.61 -13.00 -4.75
CA LEU A 133 17.71 -14.13 -4.50
C LEU A 133 16.57 -13.82 -3.52
N GLY A 134 16.69 -12.74 -2.73
CA GLY A 134 15.60 -12.24 -1.90
C GLY A 134 14.39 -11.81 -2.74
N LEU A 135 14.60 -11.42 -4.00
CA LEU A 135 13.53 -11.01 -4.93
C LEU A 135 12.68 -12.18 -5.46
N GLY A 136 12.84 -13.39 -4.94
CA GLY A 136 12.04 -14.55 -5.32
C GLY A 136 11.77 -15.50 -4.15
N ASP A 137 11.90 -15.01 -2.91
CA ASP A 137 11.77 -15.82 -1.70
C ASP A 137 10.33 -15.98 -1.20
N LEU A 138 9.41 -15.18 -1.76
CA LEU A 138 7.98 -15.05 -1.45
C LEU A 138 7.71 -14.48 -0.05
N ILE A 139 8.58 -13.59 0.43
CA ILE A 139 8.47 -12.88 1.71
C ILE A 139 8.30 -11.39 1.44
N LYS A 140 7.06 -10.92 1.63
CA LYS A 140 6.70 -9.51 1.45
C LYS A 140 7.44 -8.62 2.46
N GLY A 141 8.07 -7.56 1.96
CA GLY A 141 8.62 -6.48 2.77
C GLY A 141 7.52 -5.74 3.53
N GLY A 142 7.81 -5.46 4.79
CA GLY A 142 6.94 -4.82 5.76
C GLY A 142 6.84 -3.31 5.61
N LYS A 143 6.06 -2.72 6.52
CA LYS A 143 5.70 -1.30 6.47
C LYS A 143 6.84 -0.34 6.83
N GLN A 144 7.79 -0.78 7.66
CA GLN A 144 8.93 0.04 8.07
C GLN A 144 10.16 -0.33 7.24
N PHE A 145 10.24 0.20 6.01
CA PHE A 145 11.29 -0.16 5.06
C PHE A 145 12.71 0.14 5.54
N SER A 146 12.89 1.16 6.40
CA SER A 146 14.22 1.59 6.82
C SER A 146 14.96 0.60 7.71
N SER A 147 14.25 -0.34 8.32
CA SER A 147 14.78 -1.38 9.20
C SER A 147 14.49 -2.79 8.68
N ASP A 148 13.93 -2.89 7.48
CA ASP A 148 13.48 -4.14 6.89
C ASP A 148 14.42 -4.56 5.77
N SER A 149 15.04 -5.72 5.92
CA SER A 149 16.01 -6.27 4.99
C SER A 149 15.38 -6.84 3.72
N GLN A 150 14.06 -6.96 3.60
CA GLN A 150 13.43 -7.44 2.36
C GLN A 150 13.57 -6.43 1.23
N TRP A 151 13.61 -5.14 1.55
CA TRP A 151 13.56 -4.09 0.55
C TRP A 151 14.93 -3.81 -0.08
N MET A 152 14.97 -3.90 -1.40
CA MET A 152 16.12 -3.51 -2.22
C MET A 152 15.89 -2.11 -2.81
N GLY A 153 16.76 -1.16 -2.47
CA GLY A 153 16.60 0.25 -2.82
C GLY A 153 17.60 0.74 -3.88
N PHE A 154 17.11 1.58 -4.80
CA PHE A 154 17.88 2.09 -5.93
C PHE A 154 17.63 3.58 -6.19
N GLN A 155 18.65 4.26 -6.73
CA GLN A 155 18.57 5.61 -7.32
C GLN A 155 19.39 5.64 -8.62
N THR A 156 18.88 4.97 -9.65
CA THR A 156 19.54 4.75 -10.96
C THR A 156 18.57 5.06 -12.10
N ASP A 157 19.09 5.21 -13.32
CA ASP A 157 18.29 5.41 -14.54
C ASP A 157 17.60 4.13 -15.00
N SER A 158 18.24 2.98 -14.75
CA SER A 158 17.69 1.67 -15.04
C SER A 158 18.25 0.59 -14.13
N ILE A 159 17.48 -0.47 -13.98
CA ILE A 159 17.83 -1.70 -13.27
C ILE A 159 17.51 -2.86 -14.20
N THR A 160 18.47 -3.75 -14.42
CA THR A 160 18.29 -4.99 -15.17
C THR A 160 18.38 -6.16 -14.22
N ALA A 161 17.34 -6.99 -14.19
CA ALA A 161 17.32 -8.28 -13.53
C ALA A 161 17.34 -9.40 -14.58
N LEU A 162 18.46 -10.12 -14.65
CA LEU A 162 18.58 -11.33 -15.45
C LEU A 162 18.18 -12.53 -14.60
N ILE A 163 17.01 -13.10 -14.92
CA ILE A 163 16.38 -14.16 -14.14
C ILE A 163 16.55 -15.48 -14.89
N THR A 164 17.13 -16.47 -14.22
CA THR A 164 17.18 -17.86 -14.68
C THR A 164 16.18 -18.67 -13.88
N LEU A 165 15.32 -19.43 -14.56
CA LEU A 165 14.32 -20.29 -13.93
C LEU A 165 14.87 -21.70 -13.71
N ASN A 166 14.26 -22.45 -12.80
CA ASN A 166 14.60 -23.86 -12.56
C ASN A 166 14.30 -24.71 -13.79
N ASP A 167 13.12 -24.51 -14.38
CA ASP A 167 12.64 -25.16 -15.58
C ASP A 167 12.05 -24.12 -16.54
N ALA A 168 11.97 -24.47 -17.82
CA ALA A 168 11.22 -23.65 -18.76
C ALA A 168 9.72 -23.81 -18.50
N ILE A 169 9.05 -22.73 -18.10
CA ILE A 169 7.63 -22.75 -17.70
C ILE A 169 6.81 -21.80 -18.57
N GLN A 170 5.51 -22.07 -18.65
CA GLN A 170 4.56 -21.14 -19.26
C GLN A 170 4.47 -19.87 -18.40
N VAL A 171 4.65 -18.70 -19.02
CA VAL A 171 4.53 -17.39 -18.41
C VAL A 171 3.65 -16.51 -19.29
N SER A 172 2.81 -15.71 -18.64
CA SER A 172 1.91 -14.74 -19.25
C SER A 172 1.96 -13.38 -18.56
N THR A 173 2.49 -13.30 -17.33
CA THR A 173 2.67 -12.04 -16.60
C THR A 173 3.92 -12.08 -15.72
N ILE A 174 4.63 -10.96 -15.64
CA ILE A 174 5.65 -10.72 -14.62
C ILE A 174 5.13 -9.66 -13.66
N VAL A 175 5.19 -9.92 -12.37
CA VAL A 175 4.78 -8.96 -11.34
C VAL A 175 6.01 -8.52 -10.57
N VAL A 176 6.21 -7.21 -10.44
CA VAL A 176 7.22 -6.64 -9.55
C VAL A 176 6.50 -6.06 -8.33
N SER A 177 6.87 -6.51 -7.14
CA SER A 177 6.34 -5.97 -5.89
C SER A 177 7.15 -4.75 -5.48
N LEU A 178 6.45 -3.66 -5.22
CA LEU A 178 7.01 -2.33 -5.03
C LEU A 178 6.59 -1.72 -3.71
N LEU A 179 7.44 -0.84 -3.19
CA LEU A 179 7.06 0.13 -2.18
C LEU A 179 6.86 1.50 -2.81
N THR A 180 5.73 2.13 -2.53
CA THR A 180 5.53 3.57 -2.79
C THR A 180 5.33 4.33 -1.49
N SER A 181 6.09 5.41 -1.31
CA SER A 181 5.99 6.32 -0.17
C SER A 181 6.49 7.68 -0.61
N GLN A 182 5.63 8.47 -1.25
CA GLN A 182 6.01 9.73 -1.87
C GLN A 182 6.60 10.71 -0.84
N SER A 183 6.07 10.73 0.39
CA SER A 183 6.62 11.52 1.51
C SER A 183 8.06 11.12 1.89
N SER A 184 8.46 9.87 1.66
CA SER A 184 9.82 9.35 1.81
C SER A 184 10.61 9.34 0.50
N TRP A 185 10.07 9.98 -0.54
CA TRP A 185 10.69 10.13 -1.86
C TRP A 185 10.82 8.79 -2.61
N ILE A 186 10.00 7.79 -2.25
CA ILE A 186 9.95 6.47 -2.88
C ILE A 186 8.79 6.44 -3.87
N PHE A 187 9.10 6.25 -5.15
CA PHE A 187 8.16 6.33 -6.25
C PHE A 187 8.09 5.01 -7.03
N ALA A 188 6.92 4.77 -7.63
CA ALA A 188 6.75 3.72 -8.63
C ALA A 188 7.66 3.98 -9.86
N PRO A 189 8.05 2.94 -10.61
CA PRO A 189 8.85 3.10 -11.82
C PRO A 189 8.03 3.77 -12.92
N ALA A 190 8.71 4.41 -13.86
CA ALA A 190 8.07 4.96 -15.05
C ALA A 190 7.63 3.85 -16.01
N GLU A 191 8.45 2.80 -16.14
CA GLU A 191 8.23 1.71 -17.08
C GLU A 191 8.94 0.44 -16.65
N ILE A 192 8.35 -0.72 -16.95
CA ILE A 192 9.02 -2.02 -16.87
C ILE A 192 8.88 -2.71 -18.22
N LYS A 193 9.99 -3.26 -18.72
CA LYS A 193 10.07 -4.04 -19.96
C LYS A 193 10.60 -5.43 -19.68
N ILE A 194 10.03 -6.42 -20.35
CA ILE A 194 10.43 -7.84 -20.24
C ILE A 194 10.95 -8.30 -21.59
N PHE A 195 12.14 -8.90 -21.59
CA PHE A 195 12.79 -9.45 -22.77
C PHE A 195 13.06 -10.94 -22.62
N TYR A 196 13.05 -11.62 -23.76
CA TYR A 196 13.52 -13.00 -23.90
C TYR A 196 14.43 -13.10 -25.12
N LYS A 197 15.68 -13.55 -24.92
CA LYS A 197 16.70 -13.65 -25.97
C LYS A 197 16.85 -12.34 -26.78
N GLY A 198 16.85 -11.20 -26.10
CA GLY A 198 16.95 -9.87 -26.70
C GLY A 198 15.68 -9.34 -27.38
N LYS A 199 14.59 -10.12 -27.43
CA LYS A 199 13.31 -9.67 -27.98
C LYS A 199 12.40 -9.16 -26.88
N LEU A 200 11.80 -7.98 -27.06
CA LEU A 200 10.76 -7.46 -26.17
C LEU A 200 9.52 -8.37 -26.26
N ILE A 201 9.08 -8.87 -25.12
CA ILE A 201 7.89 -9.73 -25.01
C ILE A 201 6.78 -9.11 -24.16
N GLY A 202 7.06 -8.05 -23.40
CA GLY A 202 6.05 -7.30 -22.64
C GLY A 202 6.59 -5.96 -22.16
N ALA A 203 5.70 -4.98 -22.03
CA ALA A 203 6.02 -3.67 -21.49
C ALA A 203 4.79 -3.09 -20.81
N SER A 204 4.99 -2.36 -19.72
CA SER A 204 3.93 -1.61 -19.06
C SER A 204 4.52 -0.35 -18.46
N SER A 205 3.85 0.77 -18.73
CA SER A 205 4.22 2.08 -18.20
C SER A 205 3.28 2.46 -17.07
N TYR A 206 3.80 3.24 -16.13
CA TYR A 206 2.97 3.89 -15.12
C TYR A 206 2.68 5.32 -15.59
N PRO A 207 1.47 5.63 -16.06
CA PRO A 207 1.15 6.96 -16.53
C PRO A 207 1.10 7.94 -15.35
N LYS A 208 2.24 8.57 -15.08
CA LYS A 208 2.47 9.69 -14.15
C LYS A 208 2.14 9.40 -12.67
N SER A 209 3.14 9.66 -11.84
CA SER A 209 2.98 9.79 -10.39
C SER A 209 2.12 11.01 -10.05
N THR A 210 0.80 10.86 -10.11
CA THR A 210 -0.12 11.80 -9.49
C THR A 210 0.17 11.87 -7.99
N ALA A 211 -0.04 13.05 -7.41
CA ALA A 211 0.12 13.24 -5.98
C ALA A 211 -0.79 12.27 -5.24
N SER A 212 -0.21 11.39 -4.44
CA SER A 212 -0.90 10.44 -3.58
C SER A 212 -0.23 10.46 -2.21
N ASN A 213 -1.00 10.78 -1.18
CA ASN A 213 -0.51 10.72 0.20
C ASN A 213 -0.54 9.29 0.76
N ALA A 214 -1.06 8.31 0.01
CA ALA A 214 -1.13 6.93 0.45
C ALA A 214 0.20 6.19 0.20
N ARG A 215 0.72 5.55 1.25
CA ARG A 215 1.80 4.56 1.14
C ARG A 215 1.18 3.24 0.70
N ASN A 216 1.42 2.86 -0.55
CA ASN A 216 0.87 1.62 -1.10
C ASN A 216 2.02 0.64 -1.36
N ASP A 217 1.90 -0.56 -0.78
CA ASP A 217 2.54 -1.74 -1.34
C ASP A 217 1.76 -2.07 -2.61
N SER A 218 2.44 -2.17 -3.74
CA SER A 218 1.77 -2.30 -5.04
C SER A 218 2.41 -3.38 -5.88
N PHE A 219 1.56 -4.22 -6.46
CA PHE A 219 1.98 -5.21 -7.44
C PHE A 219 1.92 -4.62 -8.84
N PHE A 220 3.09 -4.35 -9.42
CA PHE A 220 3.20 -3.86 -10.78
C PHE A 220 3.19 -5.05 -11.76
N SER A 221 2.04 -5.28 -12.38
CA SER A 221 1.87 -6.37 -13.35
C SER A 221 2.28 -5.93 -14.76
N VAL A 222 3.13 -6.72 -15.40
CA VAL A 222 3.57 -6.56 -16.79
C VAL A 222 3.12 -7.78 -17.58
N PRO A 223 2.02 -7.68 -18.36
CA PRO A 223 1.62 -8.74 -19.28
C PRO A 223 2.74 -9.01 -20.29
N VAL A 224 3.00 -10.28 -20.56
CA VAL A 224 3.94 -10.72 -21.59
C VAL A 224 3.23 -11.58 -22.63
N ALA A 225 3.80 -11.67 -23.83
CA ALA A 225 3.38 -12.65 -24.82
C ALA A 225 3.42 -14.04 -24.16
N MET A 226 2.29 -14.74 -24.16
CA MET A 226 2.20 -16.06 -23.55
C MET A 226 3.19 -17.01 -24.22
N GLY A 227 4.04 -17.67 -23.44
CA GLY A 227 5.08 -18.53 -23.98
C GLY A 227 5.79 -19.33 -22.90
N VAL A 228 6.64 -20.26 -23.32
CA VAL A 228 7.48 -21.06 -22.43
C VAL A 228 8.87 -20.44 -22.35
N TYR A 229 9.27 -20.01 -21.16
CA TYR A 229 10.52 -19.29 -20.93
C TYR A 229 11.33 -19.98 -19.83
N GLY A 230 12.64 -20.10 -20.03
CA GLY A 230 13.59 -20.55 -18.99
C GLY A 230 14.53 -19.46 -18.48
N GLN A 231 14.55 -18.32 -19.16
CA GLN A 231 15.32 -17.13 -18.80
C GLN A 231 14.52 -15.91 -19.20
N LEU A 232 14.59 -14.85 -18.39
CA LEU A 232 13.93 -13.58 -18.64
C LEU A 232 14.88 -12.45 -18.27
N GLU A 233 14.81 -11.34 -19.00
CA GLU A 233 15.47 -10.09 -18.63
C GLU A 233 14.39 -9.06 -18.32
N VAL A 234 14.36 -8.60 -17.07
CA VAL A 234 13.42 -7.59 -16.58
C VAL A 234 14.18 -6.28 -16.48
N VAL A 235 13.82 -5.29 -17.30
CA VAL A 235 14.42 -3.96 -17.28
C VAL A 235 13.42 -2.99 -16.69
N ILE A 236 13.76 -2.44 -15.53
CA ILE A 236 12.99 -1.45 -14.80
C ILE A 236 13.60 -0.09 -15.05
N TYR A 237 12.76 0.88 -15.40
CA TYR A 237 13.11 2.29 -15.51
C TYR A 237 12.43 3.03 -14.36
N PRO A 238 13.17 3.29 -13.26
CA PRO A 238 12.70 4.18 -12.21
C PRO A 238 12.24 5.54 -12.76
N LEU A 239 11.44 6.25 -11.98
CA LEU A 239 11.13 7.63 -12.30
C LEU A 239 12.43 8.46 -12.29
N ASN A 240 12.73 9.18 -13.37
CA ASN A 240 14.00 9.92 -13.49
C ASN A 240 14.11 11.07 -12.49
N GLU A 241 12.99 11.77 -12.25
CA GLU A 241 12.93 12.99 -11.46
C GLU A 241 11.60 13.08 -10.71
N ILE A 242 11.65 13.55 -9.47
CA ILE A 242 10.48 13.83 -8.65
C ILE A 242 9.66 14.97 -9.29
N PRO A 243 8.32 14.85 -9.42
CA PRO A 243 7.50 15.87 -10.06
C PRO A 243 7.41 17.21 -9.30
N GLU A 244 7.07 18.28 -10.03
CA GLU A 244 6.98 19.66 -9.53
C GLU A 244 6.11 19.88 -8.28
N TRP A 245 5.07 19.06 -8.09
CA TRP A 245 4.15 19.21 -6.96
C TRP A 245 4.75 18.76 -5.63
N HIS A 246 5.87 18.02 -5.65
CA HIS A 246 6.48 17.44 -4.47
C HIS A 246 7.70 18.26 -4.00
N GLN A 247 7.93 18.29 -2.68
CA GLN A 247 9.06 19.03 -2.08
C GLN A 247 10.45 18.63 -2.60
N GLY A 248 10.60 17.38 -3.04
CA GLY A 248 11.86 16.84 -3.59
C GLY A 248 12.03 17.04 -5.09
N LYS A 249 11.22 17.89 -5.75
CA LYS A 249 11.28 18.14 -7.19
C LYS A 249 12.70 18.41 -7.71
N GLY A 250 13.01 18.05 -8.96
CA GLY A 250 14.39 18.19 -9.47
C GLY A 250 15.29 17.00 -9.15
N THR A 251 14.96 16.22 -8.12
CA THR A 251 15.86 15.16 -7.62
C THR A 251 15.42 13.78 -8.05
N ARG A 252 16.35 12.83 -8.05
CA ARG A 252 16.08 11.43 -8.38
C ARG A 252 15.36 10.73 -7.22
N PRO A 253 14.15 10.18 -7.44
CA PRO A 253 13.46 9.43 -6.42
C PRO A 253 14.13 8.09 -6.13
N TRP A 254 13.80 7.53 -4.97
CA TRP A 254 14.08 6.14 -4.65
C TRP A 254 13.11 5.23 -5.39
N PHE A 255 13.63 4.10 -5.86
CA PHE A 255 12.85 2.94 -6.30
C PHE A 255 13.13 1.77 -5.37
N PHE A 256 12.08 1.11 -4.89
CA PHE A 256 12.16 0.01 -3.94
C PHE A 256 11.37 -1.19 -4.46
N MET A 257 12.00 -2.36 -4.44
CA MET A 257 11.35 -3.64 -4.74
C MET A 257 11.77 -4.72 -3.73
N ASP A 258 10.88 -5.65 -3.46
CA ASP A 258 11.12 -6.81 -2.58
C ASP A 258 10.91 -8.14 -3.32
N GLU A 259 10.11 -8.19 -4.39
CA GLU A 259 9.83 -9.43 -5.13
C GLU A 259 9.69 -9.24 -6.65
N ILE A 260 10.04 -10.28 -7.40
CA ILE A 260 9.70 -10.49 -8.81
C ILE A 260 9.03 -11.85 -8.94
N ILE A 261 7.77 -11.84 -9.37
CA ILE A 261 6.90 -13.02 -9.40
C ILE A 261 6.61 -13.37 -10.86
N ILE A 262 6.83 -14.65 -11.18
CA ILE A 262 6.68 -15.20 -12.53
C ILE A 262 5.34 -15.95 -12.59
N GLN A 263 4.43 -15.51 -13.46
CA GLN A 263 3.06 -16.04 -13.55
C GLN A 263 2.66 -16.55 -14.92
#